data_AF-A0A7J4EL89-F1
#
_entry.id   AF-A0A7J4EL89-F1
#
_cell.length_a   1.000
_cell.length_b   1.000
_cell.length_c   1.000
_cell.angle_alpha   90.00
_cell.angle_beta   90.00
_cell.angle_gamma   90.00
#
_symmetry.space_group_name_H-M   'P 1'
#
loop_
_entity.id
_entity.type
_entity.pdbx_description
1 polymer ?
#
loop_
_entity_poly.entity_id
_entity_poly.type
_entity_poly.pdbx_seq_one_letter_code
_entity_poly.pdbx_strand_id
1 'polypeptide(L)'
;MPEKVEPAQGWPIITGEYYVGDPKNPVAVATCASHLKPFPLEHGAAITGPCKTENIGIERLIANIISNPNIRFLIVTGSEVKGHLTGDAIMNIHKNGVKEHRIVGAKGAIPYIENLDEVHIKRFQDQVVECINLIDVEDETRISDAVKQCVAKDPGAFPEEPMVVEIAVEEEEEEEFAGYRPMAAELATIRARMSEIEKEMINIGNQNKYAAGVYAGKIEGIMIGLVLTLALLGLLIGGL
;
A
#
# COMPACT_ATOMS: atom_id res chain seq x y z
N MET A 1 -3.32 33.51 16.18
CA MET A 1 -4.09 32.34 15.70
C MET A 1 -3.57 32.02 14.32
N PRO A 2 -3.39 30.74 13.96
CA PRO A 2 -2.92 30.35 12.63
C PRO A 2 -3.89 30.85 11.56
N GLU A 3 -3.36 31.31 10.43
CA GLU A 3 -4.18 31.75 9.29
C GLU A 3 -4.91 30.54 8.68
N LYS A 4 -6.19 30.70 8.38
CA LYS A 4 -7.05 29.64 7.83
C LYS A 4 -7.74 30.15 6.58
N VAL A 5 -7.88 29.28 5.59
CA VAL A 5 -8.57 29.57 4.32
C VAL A 5 -9.77 28.65 4.16
N GLU A 6 -10.66 28.99 3.24
CA GLU A 6 -11.72 28.06 2.87
C GLU A 6 -11.15 26.96 1.94
N PRO A 7 -11.51 25.69 2.15
CA PRO A 7 -11.15 24.62 1.22
C PRO A 7 -11.90 24.77 -0.11
N ALA A 8 -11.60 23.89 -1.08
CA ALA A 8 -12.37 23.84 -2.31
C ALA A 8 -13.87 23.69 -2.04
N GLN A 9 -14.71 24.29 -2.89
CA GLN A 9 -16.16 24.21 -2.74
C GLN A 9 -16.61 22.75 -2.81
N GLY A 10 -17.34 22.29 -1.79
CA GLY A 10 -17.80 20.89 -1.72
C GLY A 10 -16.76 19.91 -1.19
N TRP A 11 -15.65 20.38 -0.61
CA TRP A 11 -14.64 19.51 0.00
C TRP A 11 -15.21 18.58 1.09
N PRO A 12 -14.80 17.29 1.14
CA PRO A 12 -13.86 16.62 0.23
C PRO A 12 -14.46 16.34 -1.16
N ILE A 13 -13.67 16.59 -2.22
CA ILE A 13 -14.13 16.55 -3.61
C ILE A 13 -14.27 15.11 -4.11
N ILE A 14 -13.32 14.24 -3.75
CA ILE A 14 -13.30 12.86 -4.20
C ILE A 14 -14.01 11.98 -3.18
N THR A 15 -15.07 11.30 -3.61
CA THR A 15 -15.86 10.38 -2.80
C THR A 15 -15.05 9.15 -2.37
N GLY A 16 -15.36 8.64 -1.18
CA GLY A 16 -14.68 7.48 -0.63
C GLY A 16 -15.11 7.16 0.81
N GLU A 17 -14.44 6.18 1.40
CA GLU A 17 -14.66 5.74 2.78
C GLU A 17 -13.86 6.65 3.73
N TYR A 18 -14.50 7.68 4.29
CA TYR A 18 -13.89 8.56 5.29
C TYR A 18 -14.95 9.26 6.14
N TYR A 19 -14.50 9.82 7.26
CA TYR A 19 -15.27 10.70 8.11
C TYR A 19 -14.65 12.10 8.08
N VAL A 20 -15.50 13.12 8.02
CA VAL A 20 -15.10 14.53 7.92
C VAL A 20 -15.35 15.22 9.26
N GLY A 21 -14.32 15.93 9.74
CA GLY A 21 -14.37 16.79 10.93
C GLY A 21 -14.44 18.26 10.54
N ASP A 22 -13.80 19.14 11.32
CA ASP A 22 -13.69 20.56 10.98
C ASP A 22 -12.71 20.75 9.80
N PRO A 23 -13.12 21.30 8.64
CA PRO A 23 -12.24 21.52 7.50
C PRO A 23 -11.07 22.49 7.76
N LYS A 24 -11.12 23.28 8.84
CA LYS A 24 -10.03 24.20 9.23
C LYS A 24 -8.97 23.52 10.09
N ASN A 25 -9.20 22.29 10.52
CA ASN A 25 -8.19 21.51 11.23
C ASN A 25 -6.99 21.17 10.35
N PRO A 26 -5.77 21.09 10.91
CA PRO A 26 -4.56 20.91 10.11
C PRO A 26 -4.15 19.46 9.85
N VAL A 27 -4.91 18.46 10.32
CA VAL A 27 -4.48 17.06 10.35
C VAL A 27 -5.40 16.17 9.51
N ALA A 28 -4.82 15.38 8.61
CA ALA A 28 -5.47 14.23 7.99
C ALA A 28 -4.93 12.92 8.61
N VAL A 29 -5.78 11.89 8.71
CA VAL A 29 -5.40 10.59 9.26
C VAL A 29 -5.78 9.48 8.29
N ALA A 30 -4.78 8.69 7.87
CA ALA A 30 -4.97 7.48 7.08
C ALA A 30 -4.82 6.25 7.97
N THR A 31 -5.86 5.41 8.07
CA THR A 31 -5.88 4.27 9.01
C THR A 31 -5.47 2.93 8.38
N CYS A 32 -4.86 2.96 7.18
CA CYS A 32 -4.41 1.77 6.44
C CYS A 32 -5.49 0.67 6.38
N ALA A 33 -5.20 -0.53 6.87
CA ALA A 33 -6.14 -1.65 6.90
C ALA A 33 -7.11 -1.63 8.10
N SER A 34 -6.87 -0.77 9.09
CA SER A 34 -7.63 -0.77 10.34
C SER A 34 -8.96 -0.05 10.21
N HIS A 35 -9.98 -0.67 10.79
CA HIS A 35 -11.30 -0.09 10.99
C HIS A 35 -11.36 0.58 12.36
N LEU A 36 -10.79 1.77 12.45
CA LEU A 36 -10.84 2.58 13.66
C LEU A 36 -12.11 3.44 13.67
N LYS A 37 -12.65 3.69 14.86
CA LYS A 37 -13.70 4.70 15.04
C LYS A 37 -13.16 6.08 14.63
N PRO A 38 -14.00 7.04 14.24
CA PRO A 38 -13.56 8.39 13.86
C PRO A 38 -13.13 9.28 15.04
N PHE A 39 -12.62 8.69 16.13
CA PHE A 39 -12.11 9.43 17.30
C PHE A 39 -11.03 10.48 16.97
N PRO A 40 -10.19 10.36 15.91
CA PRO A 40 -9.24 11.43 15.58
C PRO A 40 -9.91 12.78 15.30
N LEU A 41 -11.17 12.79 14.84
CA LEU A 41 -11.93 14.02 14.59
C LEU A 41 -12.17 14.80 15.88
N GLU A 42 -12.43 14.11 16.99
CA GLU A 42 -12.64 14.71 18.32
C GLU A 42 -11.38 15.38 18.87
N HIS A 43 -10.22 15.09 18.28
CA HIS A 43 -8.92 15.60 18.71
C HIS A 43 -8.29 16.60 17.73
N GLY A 44 -9.02 17.00 16.68
CA GLY A 44 -8.58 18.03 15.76
C GLY A 44 -8.08 17.52 14.41
N ALA A 45 -8.55 16.34 13.96
CA ALA A 45 -8.41 15.95 12.56
C ALA A 45 -9.52 16.60 11.70
N ALA A 46 -9.17 16.94 10.45
CA ALA A 46 -10.10 17.42 9.44
C ALA A 46 -10.78 16.27 8.69
N ILE A 47 -10.05 15.17 8.49
CA ILE A 47 -10.52 13.99 7.78
C ILE A 47 -9.79 12.75 8.32
N THR A 48 -10.52 11.64 8.44
CA THR A 48 -9.95 10.34 8.81
C THR A 48 -10.62 9.21 8.04
N GLY A 49 -9.84 8.23 7.58
CA GLY A 49 -10.40 7.07 6.88
C GLY A 49 -9.34 6.04 6.48
N PRO A 50 -9.77 4.83 6.10
CA PRO A 50 -8.86 3.80 5.61
C PRO A 50 -8.28 4.16 4.24
N CYS A 51 -7.03 3.77 4.01
CA CYS A 51 -6.37 3.85 2.71
C CYS A 51 -5.76 2.47 2.42
N LYS A 52 -6.43 1.69 1.57
CA LYS A 52 -6.14 0.26 1.42
C LYS A 52 -5.22 -0.06 0.25
N THR A 53 -5.23 0.73 -0.82
CA THR A 53 -4.42 0.47 -2.03
C THR A 53 -3.33 1.50 -2.21
N GLU A 54 -2.16 1.05 -2.68
CA GLU A 54 -0.92 1.81 -2.88
C GLU A 54 -0.90 2.62 -4.19
N ASN A 55 -2.05 2.76 -4.83
CA ASN A 55 -2.29 3.46 -6.09
C ASN A 55 -3.51 4.39 -5.98
N ILE A 56 -4.68 4.01 -6.49
CA ILE A 56 -5.92 4.81 -6.51
C ILE A 56 -6.32 5.31 -5.12
N GLY A 57 -6.10 4.51 -4.06
CA GLY A 57 -6.35 4.95 -2.68
C GLY A 57 -5.49 6.14 -2.28
N ILE A 58 -4.19 6.11 -2.63
CA ILE A 58 -3.26 7.21 -2.40
C ILE A 58 -3.62 8.41 -3.27
N GLU A 59 -4.04 8.20 -4.53
CA GLU A 59 -4.46 9.29 -5.42
C GLU A 59 -5.65 10.06 -4.84
N ARG A 60 -6.68 9.34 -4.39
CA ARG A 60 -7.86 9.94 -3.73
C ARG A 60 -7.49 10.68 -2.45
N LEU A 61 -6.61 10.08 -1.64
CA LEU A 61 -6.09 10.70 -0.42
C LEU A 61 -5.36 12.02 -0.73
N ILE A 62 -4.47 12.02 -1.72
CA ILE A 62 -3.71 13.22 -2.10
C ILE A 62 -4.64 14.30 -2.66
N ALA A 63 -5.55 13.94 -3.56
CA ALA A 63 -6.50 14.89 -4.15
C ALA A 63 -7.38 15.58 -3.09
N ASN A 64 -7.85 14.82 -2.09
CA ASN A 64 -8.60 15.41 -0.98
C ASN A 64 -7.72 16.24 -0.02
N ILE A 65 -6.42 15.96 0.10
CA ILE A 65 -5.53 16.80 0.92
C ILE A 65 -5.22 18.12 0.20
N ILE A 66 -4.79 18.10 -1.07
CA ILE A 66 -4.35 19.31 -1.79
C ILE A 66 -5.51 20.27 -2.13
N SER A 67 -6.75 19.77 -2.11
CA SER A 67 -7.97 20.58 -2.22
C SER A 67 -8.39 21.25 -0.89
N ASN A 68 -7.65 21.04 0.20
CA ASN A 68 -7.82 21.77 1.46
C ASN A 68 -6.47 22.27 2.00
N PRO A 69 -6.09 23.54 1.73
CA PRO A 69 -4.81 24.10 2.16
C PRO A 69 -4.61 24.17 3.68
N ASN A 70 -5.67 24.02 4.48
CA ASN A 70 -5.55 23.99 5.93
C ASN A 70 -4.85 22.72 6.42
N ILE A 71 -4.91 21.61 5.67
CA ILE A 71 -4.29 20.33 6.05
C ILE A 71 -2.79 20.41 5.82
N ARG A 72 -2.03 20.36 6.91
CA ARG A 72 -0.58 20.48 6.95
C ARG A 72 0.12 19.22 7.45
N PHE A 73 -0.60 18.31 8.10
CA PHE A 73 -0.05 17.09 8.67
C PHE A 73 -0.83 15.87 8.17
N LEU A 74 -0.12 14.79 7.91
CA LEU A 74 -0.71 13.49 7.58
C LEU A 74 -0.20 12.45 8.58
N ILE A 75 -1.10 11.84 9.34
CA ILE A 75 -0.77 10.72 10.21
C ILE A 75 -1.14 9.43 9.48
N VAL A 76 -0.17 8.54 9.32
CA VAL A 76 -0.37 7.20 8.74
C VAL A 76 -0.36 6.20 9.89
N THR A 77 -1.49 5.54 10.14
CA THR A 77 -1.70 4.67 11.30
C THR A 77 -2.51 3.43 10.97
N GLY A 78 -2.73 2.55 11.95
CA GLY A 78 -3.37 1.27 11.76
C GLY A 78 -2.44 0.19 11.20
N SER A 79 -2.94 -1.03 11.19
CA SER A 79 -2.31 -2.22 10.62
C SER A 79 -1.96 -1.99 9.15
N GLU A 80 -0.73 -2.34 8.77
CA GLU A 80 -0.28 -2.24 7.40
C GLU A 80 -1.04 -3.22 6.48
N VAL A 81 -1.27 -2.81 5.23
CA VAL A 81 -1.96 -3.64 4.24
C VAL A 81 -0.97 -4.64 3.66
N LYS A 82 -1.17 -5.94 3.93
CA LYS A 82 -0.28 -6.99 3.40
C LYS A 82 -0.28 -6.99 1.87
N GLY A 83 0.92 -7.06 1.28
CA GLY A 83 1.13 -7.05 -0.17
C GLY A 83 1.13 -5.64 -0.77
N HIS A 84 0.12 -4.82 -0.46
CA HIS A 84 0.02 -3.44 -0.94
C HIS A 84 1.04 -2.52 -0.25
N LEU A 85 1.27 -2.70 1.05
CA LEU A 85 2.14 -1.87 1.88
C LEU A 85 1.83 -0.37 1.71
N THR A 86 0.55 -0.04 1.85
CA THR A 86 0.00 1.28 1.53
C THR A 86 0.55 2.36 2.45
N GLY A 87 0.77 2.05 3.73
CA GLY A 87 1.44 2.98 4.65
C GLY A 87 2.86 3.31 4.20
N ASP A 88 3.68 2.30 3.88
CA ASP A 88 5.02 2.46 3.29
C ASP A 88 4.97 3.31 2.01
N ALA A 89 4.00 3.09 1.13
CA ALA A 89 3.83 3.86 -0.10
C ALA A 89 3.49 5.34 0.16
N ILE A 90 2.60 5.65 1.10
CA ILE A 90 2.28 7.03 1.50
C ILE A 90 3.51 7.74 2.05
N MET A 91 4.29 7.07 2.91
CA MET A 91 5.52 7.64 3.45
C MET A 91 6.56 7.92 2.36
N ASN A 92 6.68 7.03 1.37
CA ASN A 92 7.64 7.17 0.28
C ASN A 92 7.23 8.22 -0.75
N ILE A 93 5.94 8.37 -1.09
CA ILE A 93 5.51 9.38 -2.06
C ILE A 93 5.68 10.79 -1.51
N HIS A 94 5.41 11.01 -0.22
CA HIS A 94 5.69 12.28 0.44
C HIS A 94 7.19 12.59 0.43
N LYS A 95 8.04 11.60 0.71
CA LYS A 95 9.49 11.83 0.83
C LYS A 95 10.23 11.94 -0.51
N ASN A 96 9.89 11.07 -1.45
CA ASN A 96 10.69 10.81 -2.65
C ASN A 96 9.94 11.10 -3.96
N GLY A 97 8.62 11.29 -3.90
CA GLY A 97 7.78 11.53 -5.08
C GLY A 97 7.65 10.30 -5.97
N VAL A 98 7.46 10.55 -7.26
CA VAL A 98 7.26 9.53 -8.29
C VAL A 98 8.33 9.63 -9.37
N LYS A 99 8.63 8.51 -10.03
CA LYS A 99 9.46 8.44 -11.24
C LYS A 99 8.82 7.44 -12.20
N GLU A 100 8.53 7.89 -13.43
CA GLU A 100 7.83 7.06 -14.43
C GLU A 100 6.55 6.45 -13.82
N HIS A 101 5.73 7.31 -13.19
CA HIS A 101 4.50 6.95 -12.45
C HIS A 101 4.70 6.07 -11.21
N ARG A 102 5.86 5.46 -10.99
CA ARG A 102 6.13 4.62 -9.82
C ARG A 102 6.54 5.45 -8.60
N ILE A 103 5.97 5.17 -7.44
CA ILE A 103 6.40 5.76 -6.16
C ILE A 103 7.82 5.31 -5.84
N VAL A 104 8.73 6.26 -5.66
CA VAL A 104 10.15 5.98 -5.46
C VAL A 104 10.38 5.43 -4.05
N GLY A 105 10.89 4.20 -3.95
CA GLY A 105 11.20 3.53 -2.68
C GLY A 105 10.07 2.70 -2.07
N ALA A 106 8.86 2.76 -2.65
CA ALA A 106 7.72 1.97 -2.20
C ALA A 106 7.92 0.47 -2.48
N LYS A 107 7.63 -0.35 -1.46
CA LYS A 107 7.78 -1.82 -1.50
C LYS A 107 6.51 -2.57 -1.92
N GLY A 108 5.40 -1.86 -2.06
CA GLY A 108 4.13 -2.40 -2.52
C GLY A 108 4.21 -3.12 -3.86
N ALA A 109 3.20 -3.95 -4.15
CA ALA A 109 3.14 -4.72 -5.38
C ALA A 109 2.99 -3.82 -6.62
N ILE A 110 2.07 -2.84 -6.59
CA ILE A 110 1.71 -1.98 -7.73
C ILE A 110 1.64 -0.48 -7.32
N PRO A 111 2.74 0.12 -6.82
CA PRO A 111 2.77 1.51 -6.36
C PRO A 111 2.94 2.48 -7.53
N TYR A 112 1.94 2.54 -8.42
CA TYR A 112 1.88 3.44 -9.57
C TYR A 112 0.78 4.47 -9.41
N ILE A 113 1.08 5.71 -9.80
CA ILE A 113 0.21 6.88 -9.76
C ILE A 113 0.00 7.34 -11.20
N GLU A 114 -1.21 7.13 -11.70
CA GLU A 114 -1.58 7.33 -13.11
C GLU A 114 -2.43 8.59 -13.28
N ASN A 115 -3.21 8.97 -12.27
CA ASN A 115 -4.17 10.08 -12.35
C ASN A 115 -3.61 11.41 -11.81
N LEU A 116 -2.49 11.38 -11.08
CA LEU A 116 -1.84 12.58 -10.55
C LEU A 116 -0.49 12.82 -11.22
N ASP A 117 -0.32 14.00 -11.80
CA ASP A 117 0.97 14.43 -12.36
C ASP A 117 1.97 14.94 -11.30
N GLU A 118 3.19 15.26 -11.73
CA GLU A 118 4.26 15.77 -10.86
C GLU A 118 3.89 17.05 -10.12
N VAL A 119 3.02 17.91 -10.67
CA VAL A 119 2.61 19.16 -10.03
C VAL A 119 1.75 18.87 -8.81
N HIS A 120 0.82 17.93 -8.92
CA HIS A 120 -0.01 17.49 -7.79
C HIS A 120 0.82 16.85 -6.69
N ILE A 121 1.76 15.97 -7.07
CA ILE A 121 2.66 15.33 -6.10
C ILE A 121 3.54 16.37 -5.42
N LYS A 122 4.09 17.32 -6.18
CA LYS A 122 4.91 18.39 -5.61
C LYS A 122 4.11 19.27 -4.65
N ARG A 123 2.88 19.63 -5.01
CA ARG A 123 1.96 20.35 -4.13
C ARG A 123 1.70 19.59 -2.83
N PHE A 124 1.46 18.28 -2.91
CA PHE A 124 1.28 17.44 -1.72
C PHE A 124 2.51 17.45 -0.79
N GLN A 125 3.71 17.30 -1.38
CA GLN A 125 4.97 17.31 -0.63
C GLN A 125 5.24 18.64 0.07
N ASP A 126 4.93 19.76 -0.59
CA ASP A 126 5.18 21.09 -0.05
C ASP A 126 4.07 21.53 0.94
N GLN A 127 2.83 21.09 0.72
CA GLN A 127 1.70 21.40 1.59
C GLN A 127 1.75 20.66 2.92
N VAL A 128 2.03 19.34 2.88
CA VAL A 128 2.15 18.52 4.08
C VAL A 128 3.55 18.68 4.67
N VAL A 129 3.64 19.39 5.79
CA VAL A 129 4.93 19.69 6.44
C VAL A 129 5.56 18.45 7.07
N GLU A 130 4.73 17.51 7.53
CA GLU A 130 5.19 16.29 8.17
C GLU A 130 4.19 15.15 7.94
N CYS A 131 4.70 14.02 7.45
CA CYS A 131 4.01 12.73 7.48
C CYS A 131 4.48 11.96 8.72
N ILE A 132 3.56 11.71 9.65
CA ILE A 132 3.84 11.03 10.92
C ILE A 132 3.61 9.54 10.73
N ASN A 133 4.67 8.75 10.93
CA ASN A 133 4.60 7.30 10.85
C ASN A 133 4.15 6.68 12.18
N LEU A 134 2.91 6.20 12.20
CA LEU A 134 2.34 5.34 13.24
C LEU A 134 1.79 4.03 12.62
N ILE A 135 2.42 3.54 11.56
CA ILE A 135 2.06 2.26 10.94
C ILE A 135 2.16 1.13 11.98
N ASP A 136 1.22 0.20 11.94
CA ASP A 136 1.02 -0.89 12.91
C ASP A 136 0.70 -0.41 14.34
N VAL A 137 0.22 0.82 14.51
CA VAL A 137 -0.32 1.34 15.78
C VAL A 137 -1.83 1.50 15.67
N GLU A 138 -2.57 0.87 16.56
CA GLU A 138 -4.05 0.99 16.67
C GLU A 138 -4.49 1.59 18.02
N ASP A 139 -3.53 1.96 18.86
CA ASP A 139 -3.80 2.53 20.19
C ASP A 139 -4.39 3.95 20.07
N GLU A 140 -5.65 4.11 20.49
CA GLU A 140 -6.39 5.37 20.37
C GLU A 140 -5.71 6.52 21.12
N THR A 141 -5.06 6.25 22.25
CA THR A 141 -4.38 7.28 23.05
C THR A 141 -3.19 7.85 22.29
N ARG A 142 -2.33 6.98 21.76
CA ARG A 142 -1.14 7.37 20.98
C ARG A 142 -1.51 8.13 19.71
N ILE A 143 -2.56 7.69 19.00
CA ILE A 143 -3.04 8.37 17.79
C ILE A 143 -3.60 9.75 18.17
N SER A 144 -4.44 9.82 19.19
CA SER A 144 -5.02 11.08 19.69
C SER A 144 -3.96 12.08 20.13
N ASP A 145 -2.91 11.62 20.81
CA ASP A 145 -1.81 12.47 21.24
C ASP A 145 -1.00 13.00 20.05
N ALA A 146 -0.78 12.18 19.02
CA ALA A 146 -0.14 12.64 17.79
C ALA A 146 -0.97 13.70 17.06
N VAL A 147 -2.30 13.54 16.98
CA VAL A 147 -3.21 14.55 16.42
C VAL A 147 -3.09 15.86 17.20
N LYS A 148 -3.20 15.82 18.54
CA LYS A 148 -3.09 17.02 19.39
C LYS A 148 -1.74 17.72 19.23
N GLN A 149 -0.64 16.95 19.11
CA GLN A 149 0.69 17.51 18.88
C GLN A 149 0.78 18.22 17.53
N CYS A 150 0.17 17.68 16.47
CA CYS A 150 0.12 18.34 15.16
C CYS A 150 -0.72 19.63 15.21
N VAL A 151 -1.88 19.60 15.88
CA VAL A 151 -2.72 20.79 16.09
C VAL A 151 -1.98 21.88 16.86
N ALA A 152 -1.20 21.52 17.88
CA ALA A 152 -0.40 22.47 18.64
C ALA A 152 0.74 23.11 17.81
N LYS A 153 1.16 22.46 16.73
CA LYS A 153 2.22 22.91 15.79
C LYS A 153 1.67 23.51 14.50
N ASP A 154 0.38 23.81 14.45
CA ASP A 154 -0.29 24.32 13.25
C ASP A 154 0.40 25.58 12.67
N PRO A 155 1.03 25.48 11.48
CA PRO A 155 1.69 26.62 10.86
C PRO A 155 0.71 27.56 10.13
N GLY A 156 -0.59 27.26 10.12
CA GLY A 156 -1.58 27.91 9.28
C GLY A 156 -1.76 27.24 7.92
N ALA A 157 -2.64 27.79 7.09
CA ALA A 157 -2.89 27.30 5.75
C ALA A 157 -1.64 27.38 4.86
N PHE A 158 -1.56 26.47 3.89
CA PHE A 158 -0.56 26.56 2.83
C PHE A 158 -0.84 27.80 1.95
N PRO A 159 0.18 28.59 1.56
CA PRO A 159 0.02 29.93 0.99
C PRO A 159 -0.34 29.93 -0.51
N GLU A 160 -1.21 29.01 -0.92
CA GLU A 160 -1.70 28.89 -2.29
C GLU A 160 -3.16 28.40 -2.24
N GLU A 161 -3.92 28.68 -3.30
CA GLU A 161 -5.33 28.29 -3.40
C GLU A 161 -5.52 26.75 -3.37
N PRO A 162 -6.73 26.27 -3.00
CA PRO A 162 -7.08 24.86 -3.11
C PRO A 162 -6.84 24.30 -4.52
N MET A 163 -6.15 23.17 -4.62
CA MET A 163 -5.93 22.48 -5.90
C MET A 163 -6.94 21.35 -6.06
N VAL A 164 -7.78 21.42 -7.09
CA VAL A 164 -8.79 20.40 -7.40
C VAL A 164 -8.31 19.56 -8.58
N VAL A 165 -8.48 18.25 -8.47
CA VAL A 165 -8.10 17.29 -9.51
C VAL A 165 -9.28 16.39 -9.81
N GLU A 166 -9.53 16.15 -11.10
CA GLU A 166 -10.48 15.13 -11.53
C GLU A 166 -9.73 13.80 -11.64
N ILE A 167 -10.10 12.84 -10.81
CA ILE A 167 -9.60 11.47 -10.93
C ILE A 167 -10.62 10.71 -11.77
N ALA A 168 -10.20 10.18 -12.92
CA ALA A 168 -11.03 9.31 -13.73
C ALA A 168 -11.19 7.97 -13.01
N VAL A 169 -12.23 7.86 -12.18
CA VAL A 169 -12.61 6.59 -11.59
C VAL A 169 -13.77 6.03 -12.38
N GLU A 170 -13.62 4.82 -12.94
CA GLU A 170 -14.79 3.98 -13.18
C GLU A 170 -15.38 3.65 -11.81
N GLU A 171 -16.41 4.38 -11.41
CA GLU A 171 -17.23 4.02 -10.27
C GLU A 171 -17.87 2.66 -10.59
N GLU A 172 -17.33 1.57 -10.06
CA GLU A 172 -18.14 0.37 -9.91
C GLU A 172 -19.28 0.76 -8.96
N GLU A 173 -20.50 0.92 -9.51
CA GLU A 173 -21.71 1.15 -8.74
C GLU A 173 -21.77 0.15 -7.58
N GLU A 174 -21.63 0.64 -6.35
CA GLU A 174 -21.81 -0.17 -5.16
C GLU A 174 -23.31 -0.46 -5.01
N GLU A 175 -23.78 -1.58 -5.58
CA GLU A 175 -25.10 -2.12 -5.28
C GLU A 175 -25.20 -2.39 -3.76
N GLU A 176 -26.18 -1.74 -3.10
CA GLU A 176 -26.60 -2.01 -1.73
C GLU A 176 -26.97 -3.50 -1.58
N PHE A 177 -26.05 -4.31 -1.03
CA PHE A 177 -26.27 -5.73 -0.81
C PHE A 177 -26.48 -6.02 0.67
N ALA A 178 -27.70 -6.41 1.04
CA ALA A 178 -28.13 -6.72 2.39
C ALA A 178 -27.64 -8.10 2.91
N GLY A 179 -26.33 -8.37 2.83
CA GLY A 179 -25.70 -9.59 3.32
C GLY A 179 -24.24 -9.39 3.75
N TYR A 180 -23.68 -10.34 4.50
CA TYR A 180 -22.27 -10.30 4.91
C TYR A 180 -21.38 -10.49 3.67
N ARG A 181 -20.76 -9.41 3.18
CA ARG A 181 -19.70 -9.50 2.17
C ARG A 181 -18.34 -9.62 2.86
N PRO A 182 -17.46 -10.53 2.42
CA PRO A 182 -16.05 -10.34 2.63
C PRO A 182 -15.65 -9.01 1.95
N MET A 183 -15.17 -8.05 2.74
CA MET A 183 -14.79 -6.72 2.29
C MET A 183 -13.77 -6.80 1.14
N ALA A 184 -13.58 -5.72 0.36
CA ALA A 184 -12.49 -5.65 -0.62
C ALA A 184 -11.12 -6.04 -0.01
N ALA A 185 -10.93 -5.77 1.29
CA ALA A 185 -9.79 -6.23 2.07
C ALA A 185 -9.72 -7.76 2.25
N GLU A 186 -10.85 -8.44 2.47
CA GLU A 186 -10.89 -9.90 2.54
C GLU A 186 -10.70 -10.53 1.15
N LEU A 187 -11.30 -9.97 0.09
CA LEU A 187 -11.04 -10.38 -1.29
C LEU A 187 -9.58 -10.13 -1.71
N ALA A 188 -8.98 -9.01 -1.32
CA ALA A 188 -7.57 -8.72 -1.54
C ALA A 188 -6.67 -9.68 -0.75
N THR A 189 -7.05 -10.00 0.49
CA THR A 189 -6.35 -11.01 1.31
C THR A 189 -6.44 -12.39 0.67
N ILE A 190 -7.61 -12.77 0.15
CA ILE A 190 -7.82 -14.03 -0.58
C ILE A 190 -6.96 -14.04 -1.85
N ARG A 191 -6.97 -12.97 -2.66
CA ARG A 191 -6.13 -12.85 -3.86
C ARG A 191 -4.63 -12.92 -3.53
N ALA A 192 -4.20 -12.26 -2.46
CA ALA A 192 -2.82 -12.32 -1.99
C ALA A 192 -2.42 -13.75 -1.59
N ARG A 193 -3.30 -14.47 -0.88
CA ARG A 193 -3.11 -15.89 -0.55
C ARG A 193 -3.09 -16.77 -1.80
N MET A 194 -3.95 -16.52 -2.79
CA MET A 194 -3.94 -17.26 -4.05
C MET A 194 -2.62 -17.06 -4.81
N SER A 195 -2.10 -15.83 -4.85
CA SER A 195 -0.80 -15.54 -5.46
C SER A 195 0.37 -16.21 -4.72
N GLU A 196 0.30 -16.26 -3.39
CA GLU A 196 1.27 -16.98 -2.56
C GLU A 196 1.25 -18.49 -2.84
N ILE A 197 0.06 -19.08 -2.93
CA ILE A 197 -0.14 -20.49 -3.30
C ILE A 197 0.39 -20.77 -4.71
N GLU A 198 0.14 -19.91 -5.70
CA GLU A 198 0.70 -20.07 -7.05
C GLU A 198 2.24 -20.08 -7.04
N LYS A 199 2.86 -19.17 -6.28
CA LYS A 199 4.32 -19.12 -6.14
C LYS A 199 4.87 -20.37 -5.48
N GLU A 200 4.23 -20.85 -4.41
CA GLU A 200 4.62 -22.11 -3.77
C GLU A 200 4.43 -23.31 -4.72
N MET A 201 3.33 -23.35 -5.47
CA MET A 201 3.07 -24.40 -6.46
C MET A 201 4.15 -24.44 -7.55
N ILE A 202 4.54 -23.27 -8.08
CA ILE A 202 5.66 -23.16 -9.04
C ILE A 202 6.96 -23.65 -8.39
N ASN A 203 7.22 -23.30 -7.14
CA ASN A 203 8.42 -23.72 -6.43
C ASN A 203 8.45 -25.24 -6.19
N ILE A 204 7.33 -25.84 -5.77
CA ILE A 204 7.17 -27.30 -5.65
C ILE A 204 7.36 -27.97 -7.01
N GLY A 205 6.80 -27.40 -8.08
CA GLY A 205 7.01 -27.87 -9.46
C GLY A 205 8.48 -27.87 -9.86
N ASN A 206 9.21 -26.79 -9.54
CA ASN A 206 10.65 -26.71 -9.75
C ASN A 206 11.40 -27.76 -8.93
N GLN A 207 11.10 -27.91 -7.64
CA GLN A 207 11.72 -28.93 -6.79
C GLN A 207 11.47 -30.35 -7.29
N ASN A 208 10.25 -30.67 -7.73
CA ASN A 208 9.92 -31.95 -8.34
C ASN A 208 10.70 -32.19 -9.63
N LYS A 209 10.84 -31.17 -10.48
CA LYS A 209 11.66 -31.25 -11.70
C LYS A 209 13.14 -31.49 -11.38
N TYR A 210 13.69 -30.79 -10.39
CA TYR A 210 15.06 -31.02 -9.91
C TYR A 210 15.23 -32.43 -9.34
N ALA A 211 14.30 -32.89 -8.51
CA ALA A 211 14.33 -34.23 -7.92
C ALA A 211 14.25 -35.32 -9.00
N ALA A 212 13.37 -35.15 -10.00
CA ALA A 212 13.27 -36.05 -11.15
C ALA A 212 14.57 -36.07 -11.97
N GLY A 213 15.18 -34.91 -12.21
CA GLY A 213 16.48 -34.81 -12.88
C GLY A 213 17.62 -35.51 -12.12
N VAL A 214 17.70 -35.31 -10.80
CA VAL A 214 18.68 -36.00 -9.94
C VAL A 214 18.44 -37.51 -9.92
N TYR A 215 17.19 -37.95 -9.86
CA TYR A 215 16.83 -39.37 -9.85
C TYR A 215 17.16 -40.05 -11.18
N ALA A 216 16.83 -39.41 -12.30
CA ALA A 216 17.20 -39.89 -13.65
C ALA A 216 18.73 -40.01 -13.79
N GLY A 217 19.48 -38.98 -13.37
CA GLY A 217 20.95 -39.00 -13.40
C GLY A 217 21.55 -40.10 -12.51
N LYS A 218 20.95 -40.40 -11.35
CA LYS A 218 21.37 -41.52 -10.50
C LYS A 218 21.17 -42.87 -11.20
N ILE A 219 20.03 -43.09 -11.84
CA ILE A 219 19.75 -44.33 -12.56
C ILE A 219 20.71 -44.50 -13.74
N GLU A 220 20.92 -43.46 -14.54
CA GLU A 220 21.88 -43.50 -15.65
C GLU A 220 23.30 -43.79 -15.17
N GLY A 221 23.74 -43.15 -14.07
CA GLY A 221 25.03 -43.40 -13.47
C GLY A 221 25.21 -44.85 -13.00
N ILE A 222 24.19 -45.43 -12.36
CA ILE A 222 24.21 -46.84 -11.95
C ILE A 222 24.28 -47.76 -13.17
N MET A 223 23.51 -47.49 -14.22
CA MET A 223 23.49 -48.31 -15.45
C MET A 223 24.83 -48.27 -16.18
N ILE A 224 25.41 -47.08 -16.37
CA ILE A 224 26.74 -46.91 -16.97
C ILE A 224 27.81 -47.63 -16.14
N GLY A 225 27.76 -47.47 -14.81
CA GLY A 225 28.66 -48.16 -13.89
C GLY A 225 28.56 -49.68 -14.00
N LEU A 226 27.35 -50.23 -14.06
CA LEU A 226 27.12 -51.67 -14.18
C LEU A 226 27.62 -52.22 -15.52
N VAL A 227 27.36 -51.52 -16.63
CA VAL A 227 27.87 -51.90 -17.96
C VAL A 227 29.39 -51.87 -18.01
N LEU A 228 30.03 -50.81 -17.50
CA LEU A 228 31.50 -50.72 -17.44
C LEU A 228 32.10 -51.83 -16.57
N THR A 229 31.47 -52.13 -15.44
CA THR A 229 31.94 -53.18 -14.52
C THR A 229 31.85 -54.56 -15.19
N LEU A 230 30.73 -54.86 -15.86
CA LEU A 230 30.57 -56.11 -16.61
C LEU A 230 31.54 -56.21 -17.80
N ALA A 231 31.80 -55.11 -18.51
CA ALA A 231 32.76 -55.08 -19.59
C ALA A 231 34.19 -55.35 -19.11
N LEU A 232 34.61 -54.70 -18.00
CA LEU A 232 35.91 -54.94 -17.37
C LEU A 232 36.04 -56.37 -16.84
N LEU A 233 34.99 -56.89 -16.20
CA LEU A 233 34.95 -58.27 -15.73
C LEU A 233 35.04 -59.26 -16.91
N GLY A 234 34.33 -58.97 -18.01
CA GLY A 234 34.38 -59.75 -19.24
C GLY A 234 35.78 -59.76 -19.87
N LEU A 235 36.50 -58.63 -19.84
CA LEU A 235 37.91 -58.57 -20.27
C LEU A 235 38.84 -59.37 -19.34
N LEU A 236 38.61 -59.30 -18.02
CA LEU A 236 39.39 -60.04 -17.02
C LEU A 236 39.18 -61.56 -17.07
N ILE A 237 37.95 -62.02 -17.31
CA ILE A 237 37.60 -63.45 -17.36
C ILE A 237 37.79 -64.03 -18.76
N GLY A 238 37.44 -63.26 -19.80
CA GLY A 238 37.44 -63.69 -21.19
C GLY A 238 38.83 -63.78 -21.83
N GLY A 239 39.86 -63.25 -21.16
CA GLY A 239 41.22 -63.24 -21.65
C GLY A 239 41.40 -62.28 -22.81
N LEU A 240 42.20 -61.24 -22.60
CA LEU A 240 43.28 -61.00 -23.54
C LEU A 240 44.39 -62.01 -23.27
#